data_AF-A0A814LYF8-F1
#
_entry.id   AF-A0A814LYF8-F1
#
_cell.length_a   1.000
_cell.length_b   1.000
_cell.length_c   1.000
_cell.angle_alpha   90.00
_cell.angle_beta   90.00
_cell.angle_gamma   90.00
#
_symmetry.space_group_name_H-M   'P 1'
#
loop_
_entity.id
_entity.type
_entity.pdbx_description
1 polymer ?
#
loop_
_entity_poly.entity_id
_entity_poly.type
_entity_poly.pdbx_seq_one_letter_code
_entity_poly.pdbx_strand_id
1 'polypeptide(L)'
;MCVDGLVCMNDHRICRKGSNGNGGCYYSTVSNCLNGAICRLDEKYCNEGIFGKGGCYDVNLSKCFDGAICLSDEKYCPKGIQGNGGCYKANKSCFNGDICLSSP
;
A
#
# COMPACT_ATOMS: atom_id res chain seq x y z
N MET A 1 -17.05 -14.21 19.16
CA MET A 1 -16.23 -13.96 20.38
C MET A 1 -15.89 -12.47 20.48
N CYS A 2 -15.79 -11.88 21.68
CA CYS A 2 -15.34 -10.48 21.86
C CYS A 2 -13.90 -10.46 22.40
N VAL A 3 -12.97 -9.86 21.65
CA VAL A 3 -11.57 -9.68 22.05
C VAL A 3 -11.13 -8.27 21.68
N ASP A 4 -10.50 -7.55 22.60
CA ASP A 4 -10.03 -6.17 22.41
C ASP A 4 -11.14 -5.20 21.92
N GLY A 5 -12.39 -5.45 22.34
CA GLY A 5 -13.56 -4.66 21.92
C GLY A 5 -14.10 -4.98 20.51
N LEU A 6 -13.50 -5.94 19.81
CA LEU A 6 -13.96 -6.43 18.51
C LEU A 6 -14.82 -7.68 18.69
N VAL A 7 -16.02 -7.67 18.10
CA VAL A 7 -16.89 -8.84 18.00
C VAL A 7 -16.67 -9.49 16.64
N CYS A 8 -15.99 -10.64 16.63
CA CYS A 8 -15.72 -11.41 15.43
C CYS A 8 -16.59 -12.66 15.34
N MET A 9 -16.87 -13.12 14.11
CA MET A 9 -17.50 -14.42 13.87
C MET A 9 -16.58 -15.57 14.32
N ASN A 10 -17.13 -16.74 14.56
CA ASN A 10 -16.39 -17.86 15.18
C ASN A 10 -15.23 -18.39 14.33
N ASP A 11 -15.27 -18.17 13.02
CA ASP A 11 -14.26 -18.58 12.05
C ASP A 11 -13.24 -17.48 11.72
N HIS A 12 -13.39 -16.30 12.32
CA HIS A 12 -12.45 -15.20 12.16
C HIS A 12 -11.29 -15.32 13.15
N ARG A 13 -10.13 -14.85 12.71
CA ARG A 13 -8.99 -14.52 13.58
C ARG A 13 -8.99 -13.03 13.86
N ILE A 14 -8.33 -12.65 14.95
CA ILE A 14 -8.20 -11.25 15.37
C ILE A 14 -6.83 -10.74 14.95
N CYS A 15 -6.82 -9.66 14.17
CA CYS A 15 -5.67 -8.82 13.94
C CYS A 15 -5.69 -7.70 14.99
N ARG A 16 -4.69 -7.64 15.87
CA ARG A 16 -4.59 -6.58 16.86
C ARG A 16 -4.13 -5.28 16.21
N LYS A 17 -4.52 -4.15 16.80
CA LYS A 17 -3.95 -2.83 16.45
C LYS A 17 -2.43 -2.87 16.50
N GLY A 18 -1.79 -2.25 15.52
CA GLY A 18 -0.34 -2.13 15.44
C GLY A 18 0.08 -0.91 14.61
N SER A 19 1.34 -0.86 14.21
CA SER A 19 1.91 0.28 13.46
C SER A 19 1.24 0.53 12.11
N ASN A 20 0.60 -0.49 11.54
CA ASN A 20 0.10 -0.50 10.16
C ASN A 20 -1.43 -0.34 10.10
N GLY A 21 -2.11 -0.24 11.24
CA GLY A 21 -3.56 -0.08 11.28
C GLY A 21 -4.20 -0.43 12.61
N ASN A 22 -5.51 -0.23 12.66
CA ASN A 22 -6.32 -0.44 13.87
C ASN A 22 -6.62 -1.91 14.17
N GLY A 23 -6.19 -2.85 13.33
CA GLY A 23 -6.57 -4.24 13.44
C GLY A 23 -8.03 -4.48 13.05
N GLY A 24 -8.54 -5.67 13.36
CA GLY A 24 -9.89 -6.10 13.02
C GLY A 24 -10.02 -7.61 12.95
N CYS A 25 -11.20 -8.09 12.58
CA CYS A 25 -11.46 -9.50 12.34
C CYS A 25 -11.10 -9.86 10.90
N TYR A 26 -10.49 -11.03 10.67
CA TYR A 26 -10.16 -11.49 9.33
C TYR A 26 -10.27 -13.01 9.18
N TYR A 27 -10.54 -13.47 7.97
CA TYR A 27 -10.50 -14.88 7.61
C TYR A 27 -9.07 -15.29 7.28
N SER A 28 -8.48 -16.19 8.06
CA SER A 28 -7.10 -16.61 7.82
C SER A 28 -6.89 -17.47 6.57
N THR A 29 -7.97 -17.93 5.95
CA THR A 29 -7.94 -18.67 4.68
C THR A 29 -7.72 -17.77 3.47
N VAL A 30 -7.97 -16.46 3.60
CA VAL A 30 -7.86 -15.49 2.49
C VAL A 30 -7.05 -14.24 2.84
N SER A 31 -6.75 -14.02 4.11
CA SER A 31 -6.04 -12.84 4.58
C SER A 31 -5.05 -13.15 5.72
N ASN A 32 -4.09 -12.25 5.92
CA ASN A 32 -3.16 -12.26 7.04
C ASN A 32 -3.21 -10.91 7.78
N CYS A 33 -2.65 -10.89 8.99
CA CYS A 33 -2.49 -9.67 9.79
C CYS A 33 -1.01 -9.24 9.75
N LEU A 34 -0.74 -8.07 9.18
CA LEU A 34 0.58 -7.46 9.09
C LEU A 34 0.65 -6.23 10.00
N ASN A 35 1.00 -6.45 11.28
CA ASN A 35 1.14 -5.41 12.32
C ASN A 35 -0.05 -4.42 12.40
N GLY A 36 -1.28 -4.95 12.35
CA GLY A 36 -2.50 -4.14 12.45
C GLY A 36 -3.17 -3.80 11.12
N ALA A 37 -2.55 -4.11 9.99
CA ALA A 37 -3.20 -4.14 8.69
C ALA A 37 -3.67 -5.55 8.36
N ILE A 38 -4.86 -5.69 7.77
CA ILE A 38 -5.36 -6.95 7.24
C ILE A 38 -5.15 -6.92 5.73
N CYS A 39 -4.30 -7.80 5.21
CA CYS A 39 -3.97 -7.89 3.79
C CYS A 39 -4.34 -9.28 3.24
N ARG A 40 -4.43 -9.43 1.92
CA ARG A 40 -4.54 -10.76 1.30
C ARG A 40 -3.26 -11.56 1.55
N LEU A 41 -3.37 -12.90 1.51
CA LEU A 41 -2.28 -13.80 1.90
C LEU A 41 -0.96 -13.58 1.15
N ASP A 42 -1.04 -13.16 -0.11
CA ASP A 42 0.06 -12.90 -1.05
C ASP A 42 0.53 -11.45 -1.07
N GLU A 43 -0.17 -10.56 -0.37
CA GLU A 43 0.19 -9.14 -0.28
C GLU A 43 1.27 -8.90 0.77
N LYS A 44 2.09 -7.88 0.51
CA LYS A 44 2.97 -7.26 1.51
C LYS A 44 2.42 -5.92 1.95
N TYR A 45 2.93 -5.41 3.06
CA TYR A 45 2.58 -4.07 3.54
C TYR A 45 3.66 -3.06 3.16
N CYS A 46 3.26 -2.01 2.43
CA CYS A 46 4.03 -0.79 2.22
C CYS A 46 3.78 0.12 3.43
N ASN A 47 4.81 0.49 4.17
CA ASN A 47 4.64 1.41 5.31
C ASN A 47 4.30 2.81 4.81
N GLU A 48 3.64 3.62 5.66
CA GLU A 48 3.55 5.06 5.45
C GLU A 48 4.96 5.65 5.29
N GLY A 49 5.10 6.54 4.32
CA GLY A 49 6.35 7.23 4.03
C GLY A 49 6.09 8.59 3.40
N ILE A 50 7.15 9.26 2.92
CA ILE A 50 7.05 10.65 2.47
C ILE A 50 6.16 10.82 1.22
N PHE A 51 5.89 9.73 0.50
CA PHE A 51 5.16 9.73 -0.76
C PHE A 51 3.72 9.22 -0.67
N GLY A 52 3.30 8.69 0.49
CA GLY A 52 1.94 8.21 0.68
C GLY A 52 1.71 7.47 1.98
N LYS A 53 0.45 7.07 2.20
CA LYS A 53 0.01 6.39 3.43
C LYS A 53 0.38 4.91 3.50
N GLY A 54 1.00 4.36 2.46
CA GLY A 54 1.27 2.93 2.38
C GLY A 54 -0.01 2.11 2.22
N GLY A 55 0.09 0.82 2.50
CA GLY A 55 -1.01 -0.14 2.38
C GLY A 55 -0.57 -1.51 1.90
N CYS A 56 -1.53 -2.43 1.83
CA CYS A 56 -1.31 -3.76 1.27
C CYS A 56 -1.11 -3.66 -0.24
N TYR A 57 -0.15 -4.42 -0.79
CA TYR A 57 0.10 -4.50 -2.22
C TYR A 57 0.60 -5.88 -2.65
N ASP A 58 0.22 -6.30 -3.85
CA ASP A 58 0.75 -7.50 -4.48
C ASP A 58 2.14 -7.19 -5.06
N VAL A 59 3.16 -7.94 -4.63
CA VAL A 59 4.55 -7.75 -5.05
C VAL A 59 4.82 -8.15 -6.50
N ASN A 60 3.95 -8.94 -7.12
CA ASN A 60 4.05 -9.31 -8.51
C ASN A 60 3.52 -8.18 -9.41
N LEU A 61 2.47 -7.49 -8.95
CA LEU A 61 1.79 -6.43 -9.71
C LEU A 61 2.29 -5.03 -9.38
N SER A 62 2.89 -4.82 -8.20
CA SER A 62 3.19 -3.50 -7.68
C SER A 62 4.46 -3.44 -6.84
N LYS A 63 4.96 -2.22 -6.65
CA LYS A 63 6.14 -1.88 -5.84
C LYS A 63 5.82 -0.72 -4.91
N CYS A 64 6.44 -0.73 -3.75
CA CYS A 64 6.35 0.34 -2.75
C CYS A 64 7.53 1.31 -2.91
N PHE A 65 7.22 2.60 -3.02
CA PHE A 65 8.13 3.73 -3.08
C PHE A 65 7.83 4.64 -1.88
N ASP A 66 8.44 4.35 -0.73
CA ASP A 66 8.32 5.11 0.53
C ASP A 66 6.90 5.65 0.80
N GLY A 67 5.92 4.74 0.87
CA GLY A 67 4.51 5.05 1.11
C GLY A 67 3.62 5.14 -0.13
N ALA A 68 4.18 5.28 -1.34
CA ALA A 68 3.43 5.21 -2.59
C ALA A 68 3.49 3.80 -3.19
N ILE A 69 2.35 3.25 -3.60
CA ILE A 69 2.28 1.94 -4.29
C ILE A 69 2.04 2.21 -5.78
N CYS A 70 2.97 1.78 -6.63
CA CYS A 70 2.89 1.90 -8.09
C CYS A 70 2.91 0.52 -8.73
N LEU A 71 2.48 0.41 -9.99
CA LEU A 71 2.61 -0.84 -10.72
C LEU A 71 4.09 -1.24 -10.91
N SER A 72 4.33 -2.54 -11.08
CA SER A 72 5.69 -3.10 -11.18
C SER A 72 6.52 -2.51 -12.34
N ASP A 73 5.88 -2.07 -13.41
CA ASP A 73 6.48 -1.45 -14.60
C ASP A 73 6.59 0.09 -14.50
N GLU A 74 6.15 0.67 -13.39
CA GLU A 74 6.16 2.11 -13.16
C GLU A 74 7.33 2.56 -12.28
N LYS A 75 7.63 3.86 -12.39
CA LYS A 75 8.51 4.62 -11.49
C LYS A 75 7.66 5.62 -10.71
N TYR A 76 8.19 6.12 -9.60
CA TYR A 76 7.54 7.17 -8.83
C TYR A 76 8.19 8.54 -9.08
N CYS A 77 7.37 9.54 -9.39
CA CYS A 77 7.75 10.95 -9.51
C CYS A 77 7.39 11.66 -8.20
N PRO A 78 8.37 12.18 -7.43
CA PRO A 78 8.07 12.98 -6.25
C PRO A 78 7.26 14.24 -6.57
N LYS A 79 6.40 14.67 -5.66
CA LYS A 79 5.77 15.98 -5.74
C LYS A 79 6.83 17.07 -5.85
N GLY A 80 6.61 18.04 -6.72
CA GLY A 80 7.49 19.18 -6.89
C GLY A 80 6.71 20.47 -7.12
N ILE A 81 7.42 21.52 -7.53
CA ILE A 81 6.84 22.86 -7.70
C ILE A 81 5.87 22.95 -8.89
N GLN A 82 5.99 22.06 -9.88
CA GLN A 82 5.22 22.10 -11.12
C GLN A 82 4.06 21.10 -11.12
N GLY A 83 4.12 20.04 -10.30
CA GLY A 83 3.07 19.04 -10.27
C GLY A 83 3.06 18.21 -8.99
N ASN A 84 2.00 17.41 -8.85
CA ASN A 84 1.73 16.61 -7.66
C ASN A 84 2.57 15.32 -7.57
N GLY A 85 3.36 15.00 -8.60
CA GLY A 85 4.04 13.72 -8.71
C GLY A 85 3.07 12.56 -8.93
N GLY A 86 3.59 11.34 -8.79
CA GLY A 86 2.82 10.11 -8.94
C GLY A 86 3.56 9.03 -9.73
N CYS A 87 2.89 7.89 -9.88
CA CYS A 87 3.40 6.75 -10.63
C CYS A 87 3.37 7.04 -12.15
N TYR A 88 4.42 6.65 -12.87
CA TYR A 88 4.51 6.85 -14.31
C TYR A 88 5.27 5.72 -15.03
N LYS A 89 4.86 5.46 -16.27
CA LYS A 89 5.47 4.46 -17.15
C LYS A 89 6.76 4.95 -17.78
N ALA A 90 7.57 4.01 -18.28
CA ALA A 90 8.89 4.29 -18.85
C ALA A 90 8.89 5.23 -20.08
N ASN A 91 7.77 5.36 -20.80
CA ASN A 91 7.60 6.30 -21.92
C ASN A 91 7.28 7.74 -21.49
N LYS A 92 7.34 8.02 -20.19
CA LYS A 92 7.16 9.35 -19.61
C LYS A 92 8.42 9.78 -18.85
N SER A 93 8.57 11.08 -18.68
CA SER A 93 9.62 11.70 -17.89
C SER A 93 9.01 12.47 -16.72
N CYS A 94 9.77 12.58 -15.62
CA CYS A 94 9.38 13.34 -14.43
C CYS A 94 10.30 14.56 -14.31
N PHE A 95 9.71 15.75 -14.22
CA PHE A 95 10.44 16.99 -13.99
C PHE A 95 9.69 17.85 -12.97
N ASN A 96 10.30 18.12 -11.81
CA ASN A 96 9.72 18.92 -10.73
C ASN A 96 8.26 18.56 -10.36
N GLY A 97 7.96 17.26 -10.33
CA GLY A 97 6.65 16.72 -10.01
C GLY A 97 5.63 16.73 -11.15
N ASP A 98 6.00 17.24 -12.31
CA ASP A 98 5.21 17.11 -13.53
C ASP A 98 5.65 15.87 -14.31
N ILE A 99 4.67 15.16 -14.90
CA ILE A 99 4.87 13.88 -15.60
C ILE A 99 4.51 14.07 -17.07
N CYS A 100 5.53 14.21 -17.90
CA CYS A 100 5.40 14.54 -19.32
C CYS A 100 5.59 13.30 -20.20
N LEU A 101 5.05 13.33 -21.41
CA LEU A 101 5.43 12.35 -22.43
C LEU A 101 6.89 12.57 -22.83
N SER A 102 7.68 11.50 -22.87
CA SER A 102 9.01 11.56 -23.45
C SER A 102 8.86 11.75 -24.95
N SER A 103 9.26 12.90 -25.49
CA SER A 103 9.33 13.09 -26.95
C SER A 103 10.30 12.07 -27.56
N PRO A 104 10.04 11.55 -28.77
CA PRO A 104 10.95 10.66 -29.49
C PRO A 104 12.29 11.30 -29.82
#